data_AF-C1H8A4-F1
#
_entry.id   AF-C1H8A4-F1
#
_cell.length_a   1.000
_cell.length_b   1.000
_cell.length_c   1.000
_cell.angle_alpha   90.00
_cell.angle_beta   90.00
_cell.angle_gamma   90.00
#
_symmetry.space_group_name_H-M   'P 1'
#
loop_
_entity.id
_entity.type
_entity.pdbx_description
1 polymer ?
#
loop_
_entity_poly.entity_id
_entity_poly.type
_entity_poly.pdbx_seq_one_letter_code
_entity_poly.pdbx_strand_id
1 'polypeptide(L)'
;MKLLLCIHLALLGVVAVQGTPLNGVGVDAGPNGRKPDAMTLIRELQTDPHGFKHVGDDGIGRSYDRNGNVIDVLRLTNDELMQVAFTQTDPEAKKHLEEVWAGVNGHETPEKDLFSPPYNILPTRLTNPEFQDSLQMVEEENLALLQKKNAKGGLTPNINCRAFTCRNSAFCLSQGCTSCVQYDKFMGMNCI
;
A
#
# COMPACT_ATOMS: atom_id res chain seq x y z
N MET A 1 -69.52 25.54 4.95
CA MET A 1 -68.96 26.91 4.82
C MET A 1 -67.53 26.76 4.31
N LYS A 2 -67.22 27.48 3.23
CA LYS A 2 -65.99 27.44 2.43
C LYS A 2 -64.98 28.46 2.97
N LEU A 3 -63.70 28.13 3.08
CA LEU A 3 -62.58 29.09 3.02
C LEU A 3 -61.32 28.30 2.60
N LEU A 4 -60.93 28.36 1.31
CA LEU A 4 -59.82 29.15 0.74
C LEU A 4 -58.45 28.74 1.33
N LEU A 5 -57.63 27.94 0.63
CA LEU A 5 -56.76 28.27 -0.52
C LEU A 5 -55.60 29.21 -0.14
N CYS A 6 -54.38 28.65 -0.03
CA CYS A 6 -53.10 29.31 -0.34
C CYS A 6 -52.09 28.23 -0.74
N ILE A 7 -51.95 28.01 -2.05
CA ILE A 7 -50.91 27.18 -2.65
C ILE A 7 -49.66 28.08 -2.77
N HIS A 8 -48.62 27.80 -1.99
CA HIS A 8 -47.30 28.38 -2.20
C HIS A 8 -46.43 27.37 -2.95
N LEU A 9 -46.17 27.66 -4.23
CA LEU A 9 -45.04 27.11 -4.96
C LEU A 9 -43.76 27.70 -4.34
N ALA A 10 -42.93 26.86 -3.74
CA ALA A 10 -41.53 27.17 -3.48
C ALA A 10 -40.67 26.26 -4.37
N LEU A 11 -40.12 26.85 -5.44
CA LEU A 11 -39.00 26.29 -6.17
C LEU A 11 -37.81 26.20 -5.21
N LEU A 12 -37.36 24.99 -4.90
CA LEU A 12 -36.03 24.74 -4.37
C LEU A 12 -35.25 24.02 -5.46
N GLY A 13 -34.32 24.78 -6.06
CA GLY A 13 -33.40 24.29 -7.07
C GLY A 13 -32.56 23.15 -6.50
N VAL A 14 -32.61 22.01 -7.19
CA VAL A 14 -31.68 20.90 -6.99
C VAL A 14 -30.35 21.34 -7.57
N VAL A 15 -29.39 21.68 -6.71
CA VAL A 15 -27.99 21.77 -7.12
C VAL A 15 -27.50 20.33 -7.24
N ALA A 16 -27.50 19.81 -8.46
CA ALA A 16 -26.77 18.59 -8.77
C ALA A 16 -25.28 18.89 -8.62
N VAL A 17 -24.70 18.55 -7.48
CA VAL A 17 -23.26 18.36 -7.38
C VAL A 17 -22.95 17.15 -8.25
N GLN A 18 -22.51 17.43 -9.47
CA GLN A 18 -21.80 16.44 -10.26
C GLN A 18 -20.53 16.13 -9.48
N GLY A 19 -20.57 15.06 -8.69
CA GLY A 19 -19.35 14.43 -8.20
C GLY A 19 -18.54 14.10 -9.45
N THR A 20 -17.45 14.82 -9.67
CA THR A 20 -16.45 14.38 -10.63
C THR A 20 -16.07 12.97 -10.20
N PRO A 21 -16.13 11.97 -11.10
CA PRO A 21 -15.42 10.74 -10.81
C PRO A 21 -14.00 11.16 -10.44
N LEU A 22 -13.44 10.52 -9.40
CA LEU A 22 -12.01 10.59 -9.11
C LEU A 22 -11.29 10.10 -10.36
N ASN A 23 -11.12 11.02 -11.32
CA ASN A 23 -10.19 10.90 -12.41
C ASN A 23 -8.88 10.61 -11.71
N GLY A 24 -8.28 9.48 -12.08
CA GLY A 24 -6.89 9.21 -11.74
C GLY A 24 -6.15 10.51 -11.93
N VAL A 25 -5.60 11.02 -10.82
CA VAL A 25 -4.51 11.97 -10.90
C VAL A 25 -3.47 11.22 -11.70
N GLY A 26 -3.45 11.46 -13.01
CA GLY A 26 -2.31 11.16 -13.83
C GLY A 26 -1.19 11.84 -13.09
N VAL A 27 -0.30 11.03 -12.51
CA VAL A 27 0.97 11.53 -12.01
C VAL A 27 1.58 12.30 -13.17
N ASP A 28 1.56 13.63 -13.06
CA ASP A 28 2.15 14.50 -14.04
C ASP A 28 3.55 13.96 -14.27
N ALA A 29 3.83 13.61 -15.52
CA ALA A 29 5.09 13.03 -15.89
C ALA A 29 6.19 13.94 -15.31
N GLY A 30 7.16 13.36 -14.58
CA GLY A 30 8.22 14.13 -13.94
C GLY A 30 8.93 15.04 -14.95
N PRO A 31 9.84 15.94 -14.54
CA PRO A 31 10.39 17.01 -15.39
C PRO A 31 10.99 16.59 -16.77
N ASN A 32 11.11 15.29 -17.03
CA ASN A 32 11.54 14.68 -18.30
C ASN A 32 10.45 13.85 -19.02
N GLY A 33 9.17 13.96 -18.67
CA GLY A 33 8.11 13.14 -19.26
C GLY A 33 8.11 11.67 -18.83
N ARG A 34 8.97 11.29 -17.87
CA ARG A 34 9.07 9.92 -17.36
C ARG A 34 8.04 9.72 -16.24
N LYS A 35 7.14 8.74 -16.40
CA LYS A 35 6.29 8.28 -15.31
C LYS A 35 7.16 7.76 -14.15
N PRO A 36 6.83 8.05 -12.89
CA PRO A 36 7.53 7.47 -11.75
C PRO A 36 7.51 5.94 -11.85
N ASP A 37 8.57 5.28 -11.39
CA ASP A 37 8.58 3.83 -11.28
C ASP A 37 7.60 3.36 -10.20
N ALA A 38 7.14 2.10 -10.29
CA ALA A 38 6.12 1.57 -9.40
C ALA A 38 6.51 1.66 -7.91
N MET A 39 7.79 1.52 -7.56
CA MET A 39 8.23 1.64 -6.17
C MET A 39 8.19 3.06 -5.66
N THR A 40 8.49 4.04 -6.51
CA THR A 40 8.31 5.46 -6.18
C THR A 40 6.84 5.76 -5.87
N LEU A 41 5.90 5.28 -6.70
CA LEU A 41 4.47 5.42 -6.44
C LEU A 41 4.04 4.77 -5.11
N ILE A 42 4.51 3.55 -4.82
CA ILE A 42 4.19 2.87 -3.55
C ILE A 42 4.76 3.64 -2.35
N ARG A 43 5.94 4.26 -2.46
CA ARG A 43 6.52 5.09 -1.39
C ARG A 43 5.69 6.34 -1.10
N GLU A 44 5.08 6.92 -2.12
CA GLU A 44 4.26 8.14 -2.01
C GLU A 44 2.92 7.94 -1.30
N LEU A 45 2.41 6.70 -1.23
CA LEU A 45 1.23 6.40 -0.40
C LEU A 45 1.41 6.90 1.05
N GLN A 46 0.34 7.43 1.63
CA GLN A 46 0.31 7.87 3.03
C GLN A 46 0.88 6.77 3.93
N THR A 47 1.66 7.15 4.94
CA THR A 47 2.28 6.19 5.87
C THR A 47 1.84 6.47 7.29
N ASP A 48 1.15 5.50 7.90
CA ASP A 48 0.99 5.42 9.34
C ASP A 48 2.23 4.73 9.95
N PRO A 49 2.92 5.32 10.94
CA PRO A 49 4.09 4.69 11.54
C PRO A 49 3.83 3.31 12.14
N HIS A 50 2.62 3.02 12.57
CA HIS A 50 2.23 1.75 13.16
C HIS A 50 1.45 0.85 12.19
N GLY A 51 1.19 1.37 11.00
CA GLY A 51 0.62 0.70 9.85
C GLY A 51 1.64 -0.04 8.99
N PHE A 52 1.23 -0.31 7.76
CA PHE A 52 2.02 -0.94 6.70
C PHE A 52 1.35 -0.70 5.35
N LYS A 53 2.05 -1.03 4.26
CA LYS A 53 1.49 -1.03 2.92
C LYS A 53 1.37 -2.46 2.39
N HIS A 54 0.46 -2.66 1.45
CA HIS A 54 0.23 -3.95 0.81
C HIS A 54 0.03 -3.76 -0.69
N VAL A 55 0.63 -4.62 -1.51
CA VAL A 55 0.28 -4.72 -2.93
C VAL A 55 -0.52 -6.00 -3.11
N GLY A 56 -1.83 -5.86 -3.33
CA GLY A 56 -2.76 -6.97 -3.44
C GLY A 56 -2.85 -7.57 -4.84
N ASP A 57 -3.36 -8.79 -4.91
CA ASP A 57 -3.55 -9.54 -6.17
C ASP A 57 -4.63 -8.93 -7.08
N ASP A 58 -5.35 -7.93 -6.59
CA ASP A 58 -6.28 -7.11 -7.35
C ASP A 58 -5.60 -5.87 -7.98
N GLY A 59 -4.27 -5.77 -7.92
CA GLY A 59 -3.50 -4.68 -8.51
C GLY A 59 -3.61 -3.36 -7.76
N ILE A 60 -4.10 -3.38 -6.51
CA ILE A 60 -4.19 -2.18 -5.67
C ILE A 60 -3.07 -2.18 -4.64
N GLY A 61 -2.27 -1.11 -4.63
CA GLY A 61 -1.45 -0.74 -3.49
C GLY A 61 -2.33 -0.09 -2.42
N ARG A 62 -2.37 -0.63 -1.21
CA ARG A 62 -3.12 -0.07 -0.08
C ARG A 62 -2.18 0.32 1.05
N SER A 63 -2.44 1.45 1.68
CA SER A 63 -1.84 1.79 2.97
C SER A 63 -2.83 1.51 4.09
N TYR A 64 -2.38 0.81 5.12
CA TYR A 64 -3.16 0.44 6.29
C TYR A 64 -2.67 1.19 7.53
N ASP A 65 -3.58 1.61 8.40
CA ASP A 65 -3.25 2.10 9.74
C ASP A 65 -2.95 0.95 10.73
N ARG A 66 -2.68 1.29 11.99
CA ARG A 66 -2.49 0.32 13.08
C ARG A 66 -3.63 -0.68 13.24
N ASN A 67 -4.87 -0.25 12.98
CA ASN A 67 -6.09 -1.02 13.21
C ASN A 67 -6.52 -1.84 11.98
N GLY A 68 -5.77 -1.77 10.88
CA GLY A 68 -6.09 -2.47 9.64
C GLY A 68 -7.12 -1.74 8.77
N ASN A 69 -7.36 -0.44 8.98
CA ASN A 69 -8.17 0.36 8.07
C ASN A 69 -7.31 0.84 6.89
N VAL A 70 -7.87 0.82 5.68
CA VAL A 70 -7.21 1.41 4.50
C VAL A 70 -7.29 2.94 4.61
N ILE A 71 -6.13 3.61 4.62
CA ILE A 71 -6.02 5.08 4.71
C ILE A 71 -5.64 5.74 3.38
N ASP A 72 -5.10 4.97 2.43
CA ASP A 72 -4.72 5.46 1.11
C ASP A 72 -4.63 4.31 0.09
N VAL A 73 -4.78 4.61 -1.20
CA VAL A 73 -4.84 3.62 -2.28
C VAL A 73 -4.11 4.08 -3.54
N LEU A 74 -3.52 3.12 -4.25
CA LEU A 74 -2.83 3.28 -5.52
C LEU A 74 -3.33 2.20 -6.48
N ARG A 75 -3.89 2.60 -7.63
CA ARG A 75 -4.21 1.68 -8.71
C ARG A 75 -2.94 1.45 -9.54
N LEU A 76 -2.48 0.20 -9.62
CA LEU A 76 -1.31 -0.17 -10.40
C LEU A 76 -1.73 -0.82 -11.71
N THR A 77 -1.14 -0.39 -12.82
CA THR A 77 -1.21 -1.10 -14.09
C THR A 77 -0.45 -2.42 -14.02
N ASN A 78 -0.70 -3.33 -14.97
CA ASN A 78 0.03 -4.59 -15.03
C ASN A 78 1.55 -4.37 -15.16
N ASP A 79 1.97 -3.41 -15.99
CA ASP A 79 3.38 -3.07 -16.17
C ASP A 79 4.04 -2.59 -14.86
N GLU A 80 3.31 -1.86 -14.03
CA GLU A 80 3.78 -1.42 -12.71
C GLU A 80 3.84 -2.59 -11.72
N LEU A 81 2.88 -3.52 -11.74
CA LEU A 81 2.96 -4.76 -10.95
C LEU A 81 4.16 -5.61 -11.35
N MET A 82 4.44 -5.74 -12.65
CA MET A 82 5.63 -6.44 -13.12
C MET A 82 6.90 -5.75 -12.63
N GLN A 83 6.98 -4.41 -12.68
CA GLN A 83 8.09 -3.67 -12.08
C GLN A 83 8.27 -4.00 -10.60
N VAL A 84 7.19 -4.10 -9.82
CA VAL A 84 7.24 -4.54 -8.41
C VAL A 84 7.77 -5.96 -8.30
N ALA A 85 7.34 -6.92 -9.12
CA ALA A 85 7.86 -8.29 -9.08
C ALA A 85 9.37 -8.33 -9.38
N PHE A 86 9.86 -7.54 -10.35
CA PHE A 86 11.29 -7.40 -10.66
C PHE A 86 12.14 -6.87 -9.50
N THR A 87 11.51 -6.32 -8.45
CA THR A 87 12.23 -5.83 -7.28
C THR A 87 12.61 -6.90 -6.27
N GLN A 88 12.03 -8.10 -6.38
CA GLN A 88 12.29 -9.20 -5.47
C GLN A 88 13.68 -9.81 -5.72
N THR A 89 14.43 -10.02 -4.65
CA THR A 89 15.76 -10.65 -4.72
C THR A 89 15.70 -12.17 -4.76
N ASP A 90 14.63 -12.75 -4.22
CA ASP A 90 14.37 -14.18 -4.29
C ASP A 90 13.71 -14.52 -5.66
N PRO A 91 14.34 -15.37 -6.49
CA PRO A 91 13.77 -15.79 -7.76
C PRO A 91 12.42 -16.51 -7.65
N GLU A 92 12.18 -17.25 -6.57
CA GLU A 92 10.90 -17.96 -6.37
C GLU A 92 9.79 -16.96 -6.04
N ALA A 93 10.03 -16.04 -5.09
CA ALA A 93 9.11 -14.94 -4.82
C ALA A 93 8.82 -14.09 -6.06
N LYS A 94 9.85 -13.74 -6.84
CA LYS A 94 9.68 -13.01 -8.10
C LYS A 94 8.74 -13.76 -9.04
N LYS A 95 9.03 -15.03 -9.32
CA LYS A 95 8.26 -15.86 -10.25
C LYS A 95 6.81 -16.00 -9.79
N HIS A 96 6.60 -16.21 -8.49
CA HIS A 96 5.26 -16.30 -7.92
C HIS A 96 4.47 -15.00 -8.14
N LEU A 97 5.07 -13.83 -7.86
CA LEU A 97 4.41 -12.53 -8.10
C LEU A 97 4.08 -12.31 -9.58
N GLU A 98 4.98 -12.69 -10.50
CA GLU A 98 4.71 -12.64 -11.94
C GLU A 98 3.52 -13.51 -12.34
N GLU A 99 3.39 -14.70 -11.74
CA GLU A 99 2.28 -15.63 -11.98
C GLU A 99 0.95 -15.11 -11.42
N VAL A 100 0.91 -14.66 -10.15
CA VAL A 100 -0.34 -14.19 -9.53
C VAL A 100 -0.83 -12.86 -10.10
N TRP A 101 0.09 -12.01 -10.59
CA TRP A 101 -0.26 -10.73 -11.20
C TRP A 101 -0.35 -10.77 -12.73
N ALA A 102 -0.23 -11.94 -13.35
CA ALA A 102 -0.38 -12.08 -14.80
C ALA A 102 -1.76 -11.59 -15.25
N GLY A 103 -1.80 -10.52 -16.07
CA GLY A 103 -3.04 -9.93 -16.59
C GLY A 103 -3.85 -9.11 -15.58
N VAL A 104 -3.39 -8.97 -14.34
CA VAL A 104 -4.04 -8.13 -13.32
C VAL A 104 -3.85 -6.65 -13.66
N ASN A 105 -4.92 -5.86 -13.57
CA ASN A 105 -4.88 -4.41 -13.75
C ASN A 105 -5.73 -3.72 -12.66
N GLY A 106 -5.08 -3.00 -11.76
CA GLY A 106 -5.74 -2.30 -10.65
C GLY A 106 -6.72 -1.21 -11.09
N HIS A 107 -6.70 -0.79 -12.35
CA HIS A 107 -7.73 0.12 -12.90
C HIS A 107 -9.07 -0.57 -13.18
N GLU A 108 -9.10 -1.90 -13.21
CA GLU A 108 -10.33 -2.69 -13.41
C GLU A 108 -11.01 -3.04 -12.08
N THR A 109 -10.33 -2.80 -10.94
CA THR A 109 -10.86 -3.06 -9.61
C THR A 109 -12.04 -2.13 -9.28
N PRO A 110 -13.21 -2.68 -8.87
CA PRO A 110 -14.38 -1.88 -8.52
C PRO A 110 -14.08 -0.86 -7.41
N GLU A 111 -14.64 0.34 -7.51
CA GLU A 111 -14.42 1.42 -6.53
C GLU A 111 -14.77 1.00 -5.09
N LYS A 112 -15.84 0.20 -4.93
CA LYS A 112 -16.28 -0.34 -3.63
C LYS A 112 -15.21 -1.18 -2.92
N ASP A 113 -14.26 -1.75 -3.66
CA ASP A 113 -13.25 -2.67 -3.12
C ASP A 113 -11.92 -1.94 -2.81
N LEU A 114 -11.78 -0.65 -3.17
CA LEU A 114 -10.55 0.11 -2.94
C LEU A 114 -10.21 0.22 -1.45
N PHE A 115 -11.15 0.72 -0.65
CA PHE A 115 -11.00 0.94 0.79
C PHE A 115 -11.64 -0.17 1.64
N SER A 116 -12.25 -1.16 1.01
CA SER A 116 -12.90 -2.30 1.66
C SER A 116 -12.69 -3.57 0.84
N PRO A 117 -11.42 -4.03 0.70
CA PRO A 117 -11.12 -5.21 -0.08
C PRO A 117 -11.87 -6.44 0.43
N PRO A 118 -12.28 -7.35 -0.47
CA PRO A 118 -12.87 -8.62 -0.06
C PRO A 118 -11.85 -9.46 0.72
N TYR A 119 -12.35 -10.34 1.60
CA TYR A 119 -11.52 -11.10 2.53
C TYR A 119 -10.38 -11.88 1.85
N ASN A 120 -10.61 -12.40 0.64
CA ASN A 120 -9.62 -13.15 -0.12
C ASN A 120 -8.48 -12.30 -0.70
N ILE A 121 -8.55 -10.97 -0.62
CA ILE A 121 -7.50 -10.04 -1.05
C ILE A 121 -6.76 -9.43 0.15
N LEU A 122 -7.25 -9.65 1.37
CA LEU A 122 -6.61 -9.10 2.56
C LEU A 122 -5.18 -9.64 2.74
N PRO A 123 -4.25 -8.79 3.19
CA PRO A 123 -2.88 -9.19 3.49
C PRO A 123 -2.83 -10.22 4.61
N THR A 124 -1.85 -11.13 4.55
CA THR A 124 -1.66 -12.17 5.56
C THR A 124 -1.46 -11.59 6.97
N ARG A 125 -0.89 -10.39 7.10
CA ARG A 125 -0.78 -9.69 8.40
C ARG A 125 -2.13 -9.50 9.11
N LEU A 126 -3.22 -9.32 8.37
CA LEU A 126 -4.56 -9.11 8.93
C LEU A 126 -5.36 -10.41 9.08
N THR A 127 -5.03 -11.45 8.31
CA THR A 127 -5.77 -12.71 8.31
C THR A 127 -5.10 -13.83 9.11
N ASN A 128 -3.82 -13.67 9.49
CA ASN A 128 -3.06 -14.66 10.24
C ASN A 128 -2.38 -14.01 11.47
N PRO A 129 -2.94 -14.16 12.69
CA PRO A 129 -2.35 -13.62 13.91
C PRO A 129 -0.94 -14.15 14.22
N GLU A 130 -0.69 -15.44 13.99
CA GLU A 130 0.63 -16.07 14.24
C GLU A 130 1.74 -15.44 13.39
N PHE A 131 1.38 -14.92 12.21
CA PHE A 131 2.32 -14.23 11.36
C PHE A 131 2.88 -12.96 12.02
N GLN A 132 2.08 -12.24 12.82
CA GLN A 132 2.56 -11.03 13.51
C GLN A 132 3.64 -11.35 14.56
N ASP A 133 3.49 -12.47 15.27
CA ASP A 133 4.48 -12.93 16.25
C ASP A 133 5.79 -13.30 15.53
N SER A 134 5.70 -13.98 14.39
CA SER A 134 6.88 -14.31 13.57
C SER A 134 7.61 -13.06 13.05
N LEU A 135 6.88 -12.03 12.60
CA LEU A 135 7.47 -10.78 12.14
C LEU A 135 8.18 -10.05 13.28
N GLN A 136 7.62 -10.08 14.49
CA GLN A 136 8.27 -9.48 15.66
C GLN A 136 9.60 -10.16 15.98
N MET A 137 9.65 -11.49 15.99
CA MET A 137 10.90 -12.23 16.25
C MET A 137 11.99 -11.89 15.24
N VAL A 138 11.66 -11.83 13.94
CA VAL A 138 12.64 -11.50 12.89
C VAL A 138 13.06 -10.02 12.96
N GLU A 139 12.15 -9.10 13.30
CA GLU A 139 12.46 -7.69 13.50
C GLU A 139 13.45 -7.50 14.68
N GLU A 140 13.25 -8.22 15.78
CA GLU A 140 14.16 -8.23 16.94
C GLU A 140 15.54 -8.80 16.57
N GLU A 141 15.61 -9.85 15.75
CA GLU A 141 16.87 -10.39 15.22
C GLU A 141 17.60 -9.36 14.34
N ASN A 142 16.88 -8.68 13.45
CA ASN A 142 17.44 -7.60 12.62
C ASN A 142 18.06 -6.49 13.48
N LEU A 143 17.38 -6.08 14.55
CA LEU A 143 17.89 -5.07 15.48
C LEU A 143 19.16 -5.54 16.20
N ALA A 144 19.20 -6.80 16.67
CA ALA A 144 20.37 -7.36 17.32
C ALA A 144 21.58 -7.42 16.37
N LEU A 145 21.37 -7.78 15.10
CA LEU A 145 22.42 -7.79 14.08
C LEU A 145 22.97 -6.38 13.80
N LEU A 146 22.10 -5.37 13.76
CA LEU A 146 22.51 -3.98 13.59
C LEU A 146 23.32 -3.45 14.77
N GLN A 147 22.88 -3.71 16.00
CA GLN A 147 23.61 -3.35 17.21
C GLN A 147 25.02 -3.97 17.22
N LYS A 148 25.13 -5.24 16.83
CA LYS A 148 26.42 -5.94 16.71
C LYS A 148 27.34 -5.33 15.64
N LYS A 149 26.80 -4.83 14.53
CA LYS A 149 27.58 -4.14 13.48
C LYS A 149 28.08 -2.78 13.96
N ASN A 150 27.20 -2.00 14.61
CA ASN A 150 27.56 -0.68 15.14
C ASN A 150 28.60 -0.76 16.26
N ALA A 151 28.50 -1.77 17.14
CA ALA A 151 29.49 -2.02 18.20
C ALA A 151 30.91 -2.31 17.66
N LYS A 152 31.03 -2.76 16.41
CA LYS A 152 32.33 -2.99 15.73
C LYS A 152 32.90 -1.74 15.06
N GLY A 153 32.34 -0.55 15.32
CA GLY A 153 32.83 0.72 14.75
C GLY A 153 32.58 0.86 13.25
N GLY A 154 31.60 0.15 12.70
CA GLY A 154 31.21 0.31 11.30
C GLY A 154 30.71 1.73 11.03
N LEU A 155 31.20 2.35 9.95
CA LEU A 155 30.57 3.53 9.36
C LEU A 155 29.08 3.27 9.13
N THR A 156 28.25 4.32 9.13
CA THR A 156 26.81 4.22 8.84
C THR A 156 26.63 3.35 7.59
N PRO A 157 26.05 2.15 7.73
CA PRO A 157 26.00 1.21 6.63
C PRO A 157 25.19 1.83 5.49
N ASN A 158 25.59 1.61 4.24
CA ASN A 158 24.68 1.83 3.11
C ASN A 158 23.48 0.91 3.35
N ILE A 159 22.34 1.51 3.72
CA ILE A 159 21.18 0.79 4.25
C ILE A 159 20.44 0.16 3.08
N ASN A 160 20.58 -1.16 2.93
CA ASN A 160 19.71 -1.90 2.02
C ASN A 160 18.37 -2.15 2.71
N CYS A 161 17.41 -1.24 2.49
CA CYS A 161 16.08 -1.31 3.10
C CYS A 161 15.41 -2.67 2.92
N ARG A 162 15.54 -3.28 1.74
CA ARG A 162 14.90 -4.56 1.44
C ARG A 162 15.47 -5.74 2.21
N ALA A 163 16.64 -5.60 2.83
CA ALA A 163 17.20 -6.62 3.70
C ALA A 163 16.53 -6.68 5.08
N PHE A 164 15.70 -5.69 5.42
CA PHE A 164 15.03 -5.62 6.71
C PHE A 164 13.60 -6.15 6.62
N THR A 165 13.36 -7.26 7.31
CA THR A 165 12.00 -7.69 7.64
C THR A 165 11.42 -6.76 8.69
N CYS A 166 10.17 -6.36 8.49
CA CYS A 166 9.50 -5.37 9.32
C CYS A 166 8.09 -5.83 9.69
N ARG A 167 7.61 -5.39 10.84
CA ARG A 167 6.22 -5.57 11.25
C ARG A 167 5.38 -4.36 10.89
N ASN A 168 5.94 -3.16 11.04
CA ASN A 168 5.28 -1.88 10.76
C ASN A 168 6.27 -0.82 10.25
N SER A 169 5.75 0.28 9.73
CA SER A 169 6.56 1.31 9.11
C SER A 169 7.51 2.03 10.08
N ALA A 170 7.24 2.08 11.40
CA ALA A 170 8.09 2.76 12.38
C ALA A 170 9.47 2.10 12.47
N PHE A 171 9.54 0.77 12.35
CA PHE A 171 10.83 0.08 12.25
C PHE A 171 11.60 0.57 11.02
N CYS A 172 10.98 0.57 9.84
CA CYS A 172 11.62 1.04 8.60
C CYS A 172 12.07 2.49 8.68
N LEU A 173 11.22 3.38 9.21
CA LEU A 173 11.54 4.80 9.42
C LEU A 173 12.75 4.97 10.35
N SER A 174 12.83 4.18 11.43
CA SER A 174 13.98 4.20 12.35
C SER A 174 15.29 3.74 11.69
N GLN A 175 15.21 2.96 10.60
CA GLN A 175 16.36 2.52 9.81
C GLN A 175 16.63 3.44 8.61
N GLY A 176 15.98 4.60 8.50
CA GLY A 176 16.17 5.50 7.35
C GLY A 176 15.54 5.00 6.05
N CYS A 177 14.65 4.02 6.13
CA CYS A 177 13.78 3.57 5.05
C CYS A 177 12.43 4.30 5.12
N THR A 178 11.51 4.03 4.20
CA THR A 178 10.26 4.78 4.07
C THR A 178 9.07 4.10 4.73
N SER A 179 8.86 2.81 4.48
CA SER A 179 7.65 2.10 4.90
C SER A 179 7.86 0.60 4.90
N CYS A 180 6.99 -0.11 5.63
CA CYS A 180 6.95 -1.57 5.64
C CYS A 180 5.91 -2.09 4.65
N VAL A 181 6.27 -3.02 3.77
CA VAL A 181 5.40 -3.47 2.66
C VAL A 181 5.25 -4.99 2.65
N GLN A 182 4.01 -5.45 2.49
CA GLN A 182 3.66 -6.84 2.15
C GLN A 182 3.28 -6.95 0.68
N TYR A 183 3.70 -8.01 0.00
CA TYR A 183 3.29 -8.32 -1.37
C TYR A 183 2.44 -9.59 -1.36
N ASP A 184 1.32 -9.59 -2.09
CA ASP A 184 0.38 -10.73 -2.13
C ASP A 184 0.07 -11.19 -0.69
N LYS A 185 0.19 -12.48 -0.41
CA LYS A 185 -0.03 -13.16 0.86
C LYS A 185 1.25 -13.78 1.38
N PHE A 186 2.40 -13.29 0.92
CA PHE A 186 3.70 -13.76 1.40
C PHE A 186 3.81 -13.68 2.92
N MET A 187 4.45 -14.69 3.49
CA MET A 187 4.82 -14.76 4.91
C MET A 187 6.09 -13.95 5.19
N GLY A 188 6.16 -12.74 4.65
CA GLY A 188 7.25 -11.80 4.82
C GLY A 188 6.82 -10.38 4.46
N MET A 189 7.45 -9.39 5.08
CA MET A 189 7.24 -7.98 4.82
C MET A 189 8.58 -7.26 4.93
N ASN A 190 8.87 -6.34 4.01
CA ASN A 190 10.19 -5.71 3.95
C ASN A 190 10.11 -4.18 3.93
N CYS A 191 11.15 -3.54 4.44
CA CYS A 191 11.30 -2.10 4.31
C CYS A 191 11.65 -1.70 2.86
N ILE A 192 11.15 -0.55 2.42
CA ILE A 192 11.46 0.02 1.10
C ILE A 192 11.94 1.46 1.14
#